data_AF-A0A8T7GWD7-F1
#
_entry.id   AF-A0A8T7GWD7-F1
#
_cell.length_a   1.000
_cell.length_b   1.000
_cell.length_c   1.000
_cell.angle_alpha   90.00
_cell.angle_beta   90.00
_cell.angle_gamma   90.00
#
_symmetry.space_group_name_H-M   'P 1'
#
loop_
_entity.id
_entity.type
_entity.pdbx_description
1 polymer ?
#
loop_
_entity_poly.entity_id
_entity_poly.type
_entity_poly.pdbx_seq_one_letter_code
_entity_poly.pdbx_strand_id
1 'polypeptide(L)'
;MPEWSGLVLEVAKRRGYRVEEKGSTVIVRHPEAPLALRIAETGRGVEIRLEAEGVDDYLEDLMESSPAPRELLEQHIDDLTELALEVSRILESKGYRPVLRLREEAMDLLERLEELEES
;
A
#
# COMPACT_ATOMS: atom_id res chain seq x y z
N MET A 1 3.09 17.75 -12.77
CA MET A 1 3.60 16.54 -12.08
C MET A 1 4.26 17.01 -10.79
N PRO A 2 4.03 16.35 -9.65
CA PRO A 2 4.70 16.69 -8.41
C PRO A 2 6.20 16.38 -8.54
N GLU A 3 7.08 17.26 -8.08
CA GLU A 3 8.55 17.08 -8.19
C GLU A 3 9.04 15.82 -7.44
N TRP A 4 8.27 15.32 -6.48
CA TRP A 4 8.56 14.10 -5.74
C TRP A 4 8.14 12.80 -6.43
N SER A 5 7.27 12.83 -7.45
CA SER A 5 6.72 11.59 -8.05
C SER A 5 7.81 10.72 -8.68
N GLY A 6 8.83 11.35 -9.28
CA GLY A 6 9.98 10.65 -9.85
C GLY A 6 10.79 9.82 -8.83
N LEU A 7 10.87 10.29 -7.58
CA LEU A 7 11.59 9.58 -6.51
C LEU A 7 10.83 8.33 -6.07
N VAL A 8 9.51 8.45 -5.93
CA VAL A 8 8.62 7.34 -5.60
C VAL A 8 8.66 6.27 -6.69
N LEU A 9 8.61 6.70 -7.96
CA LEU A 9 8.71 5.83 -9.12
C LEU A 9 10.00 5.00 -9.13
N GLU A 10 11.14 5.61 -8.83
CA GLU A 10 12.44 4.94 -8.83
C GLU A 10 12.51 3.83 -7.77
N VAL A 11 12.06 4.11 -6.55
CA VAL A 11 12.08 3.16 -5.43
C VAL A 11 11.11 2.01 -5.67
N ALA A 12 9.86 2.33 -6.03
CA ALA A 12 8.83 1.32 -6.22
C ALA A 12 9.18 0.36 -7.38
N LYS A 13 9.70 0.88 -8.50
CA LYS A 13 10.12 0.04 -9.63
C LYS A 13 11.30 -0.87 -9.30
N ARG A 14 12.26 -0.41 -8.47
CA ARG A 14 13.40 -1.24 -8.04
C ARG A 14 12.96 -2.48 -7.24
N ARG A 15 11.87 -2.36 -6.49
CA ARG A 15 11.28 -3.45 -5.70
C ARG A 15 10.23 -4.26 -6.45
N GLY A 16 10.03 -4.01 -7.75
CA GLY A 16 9.11 -4.80 -8.58
C GLY A 16 7.64 -4.36 -8.53
N TYR A 17 7.31 -3.26 -7.85
CA TYR A 17 5.95 -2.74 -7.80
C TYR A 17 5.54 -2.09 -9.13
N ARG A 18 4.26 -2.21 -9.47
CA ARG A 18 3.68 -1.47 -10.59
C ARG A 18 3.32 -0.07 -10.11
N VAL A 19 3.72 0.95 -10.87
CA VAL A 19 3.44 2.34 -10.52
C VAL A 19 2.56 2.97 -11.59
N GLU A 20 1.49 3.61 -11.17
CA GLU A 20 0.58 4.39 -12.01
C GLU A 20 0.56 5.85 -11.54
N GLU A 21 0.65 6.79 -12.49
CA GLU A 21 0.50 8.21 -12.21
C GLU A 21 -0.87 8.68 -12.68
N LYS A 22 -1.66 9.28 -11.77
CA LYS A 22 -2.99 9.83 -12.05
C LYS A 22 -3.04 11.28 -11.54
N GLY A 23 -2.70 12.23 -12.42
CA GLY A 23 -2.70 13.66 -12.08
C GLY A 23 -1.64 14.02 -11.04
N SER A 24 -2.06 14.35 -9.82
CA SER A 24 -1.18 14.63 -8.67
C SER A 24 -1.03 13.43 -7.72
N THR A 25 -1.59 12.29 -8.08
CA THR A 25 -1.55 11.05 -7.29
C THR A 25 -0.62 10.03 -7.94
N VAL A 26 0.20 9.38 -7.14
CA VAL A 26 0.98 8.19 -7.51
C VAL A 26 0.34 6.99 -6.82
N ILE A 27 0.07 5.92 -7.56
CA ILE A 27 -0.45 4.66 -7.04
C ILE A 27 0.62 3.59 -7.25
N VAL A 28 1.04 2.94 -6.18
CA VAL A 28 2.03 1.86 -6.21
C VAL A 28 1.34 0.55 -5.84
N ARG A 29 1.13 -0.34 -6.81
CA ARG A 29 0.41 -1.61 -6.62
C ARG A 29 1.35 -2.75 -6.26
N HIS A 30 0.94 -3.53 -5.27
CA HIS A 30 1.57 -4.79 -4.90
C HIS A 30 1.54 -5.76 -6.10
N PRO A 31 2.63 -6.49 -6.39
CA PRO A 31 2.69 -7.37 -7.56
C PRO A 31 1.77 -8.60 -7.44
N GLU A 32 1.50 -9.05 -6.21
CA GLU A 32 0.85 -10.33 -5.93
C GLU A 32 -0.50 -10.20 -5.18
N ALA A 33 -0.88 -8.99 -4.79
CA ALA A 33 -2.09 -8.75 -4.00
C ALA A 33 -2.82 -7.51 -4.54
N PRO A 34 -4.15 -7.41 -4.37
CA PRO A 34 -4.94 -6.24 -4.76
C PRO A 34 -4.76 -5.05 -3.81
N LEU A 35 -3.55 -4.88 -3.27
CA LEU A 35 -3.16 -3.84 -2.34
C LEU A 35 -2.31 -2.79 -3.06
N ALA A 36 -2.42 -1.54 -2.64
CA ALA A 36 -1.67 -0.44 -3.20
C ALA A 36 -1.32 0.62 -2.16
N LEU A 37 -0.24 1.35 -2.39
CA LEU A 37 0.00 2.64 -1.75
C LEU A 37 -0.46 3.75 -2.65
N ARG A 38 -1.41 4.54 -2.17
CA ARG A 38 -1.77 5.83 -2.75
C ARG A 38 -0.95 6.94 -2.11
N ILE A 39 -0.27 7.71 -2.94
CA ILE A 39 0.56 8.82 -2.51
C ILE A 39 0.07 10.08 -3.20
N ALA A 40 -0.37 11.08 -2.43
CA ALA A 40 -0.95 12.29 -2.97
C ALA A 40 -0.60 13.52 -2.13
N GLU A 41 -0.45 14.67 -2.77
CA GLU A 41 -0.39 15.95 -2.07
C GLU A 41 -1.75 16.32 -1.48
N THR A 42 -1.72 16.75 -0.22
CA THR A 42 -2.85 17.26 0.53
C THR A 42 -2.51 18.66 1.06
N GLY A 43 -3.50 19.39 1.56
CA GLY A 43 -3.24 20.69 2.21
C GLY A 43 -2.38 20.62 3.48
N ARG A 44 -2.02 19.41 3.96
CA ARG A 44 -1.22 19.19 5.18
C ARG A 44 0.15 18.56 4.92
N GLY A 45 0.48 18.23 3.67
CA GLY A 45 1.70 17.51 3.29
C GLY A 45 1.43 16.45 2.22
N VAL A 46 2.28 15.43 2.15
CA VAL A 46 2.09 14.30 1.23
C VAL A 46 1.49 13.14 2.01
N GLU A 47 0.26 12.77 1.71
CA GLU A 47 -0.38 11.60 2.33
C GLU A 47 0.07 10.33 1.61
N ILE A 48 0.43 9.31 2.39
CA ILE A 48 0.75 7.96 1.92
C ILE A 48 -0.26 7.03 2.60
N ARG A 49 -1.12 6.41 1.80
CA ARG A 49 -2.26 5.64 2.26
C ARG A 49 -2.25 4.23 1.69
N LEU A 50 -2.58 3.23 2.49
CA LEU A 50 -2.86 1.88 2.00
C LEU A 50 -4.27 1.84 1.40
N GLU A 51 -4.41 1.30 0.19
CA GLU A 51 -5.70 1.09 -0.47
C GLU A 51 -5.79 -0.37 -0.91
N ALA A 52 -6.99 -0.92 -0.87
CA ALA A 52 -7.30 -2.25 -1.39
C ALA A 52 -8.48 -2.13 -2.37
N GLU A 53 -8.36 -2.73 -3.56
CA GLU A 53 -9.41 -2.68 -4.59
C GLU A 53 -9.80 -4.10 -4.98
N GLY A 54 -11.06 -4.49 -4.73
CA GLY A 54 -11.53 -5.85 -5.02
C GLY A 54 -10.90 -6.89 -4.09
N VAL A 55 -10.78 -6.55 -2.80
CA VAL A 55 -10.08 -7.39 -1.83
C VAL A 55 -10.87 -8.62 -1.41
N ASP A 56 -12.21 -8.57 -1.42
CA ASP A 56 -13.05 -9.70 -1.00
C ASP A 56 -12.75 -10.97 -1.82
N ASP A 57 -12.77 -10.88 -3.16
CA ASP A 57 -12.46 -12.00 -4.06
C ASP A 57 -11.06 -12.59 -3.78
N TYR A 58 -10.09 -11.70 -3.50
CA TYR A 58 -8.74 -12.12 -3.15
C TYR A 58 -8.66 -12.80 -1.80
N LEU A 59 -9.38 -12.34 -0.78
CA LEU A 59 -9.39 -12.96 0.54
C LEU A 59 -10.06 -14.33 0.50
N GLU A 60 -11.14 -14.48 -0.26
CA GLU A 60 -11.77 -15.79 -0.52
C GLU A 60 -10.77 -16.75 -1.18
N ASP A 61 -10.13 -16.32 -2.27
CA ASP A 61 -9.07 -17.10 -2.95
C ASP A 61 -7.93 -17.45 -1.99
N LEU A 62 -7.54 -16.52 -1.11
CA LEU A 62 -6.46 -16.71 -0.14
C LEU A 62 -6.80 -17.82 0.87
N MET A 63 -8.03 -17.83 1.39
CA MET A 63 -8.50 -18.86 2.32
C MET A 63 -8.56 -20.25 1.67
N GLU A 64 -8.96 -20.31 0.39
CA GLU A 64 -9.05 -21.59 -0.32
C GLU A 64 -7.67 -22.13 -0.75
N SER A 65 -6.72 -21.25 -1.05
CA SER A 65 -5.45 -21.61 -1.70
C SER A 65 -4.24 -21.61 -0.77
N SER A 66 -4.28 -20.89 0.36
CA SER A 66 -3.18 -20.78 1.30
C SER A 66 -3.45 -21.57 2.58
N PRO A 67 -2.48 -22.35 3.09
CA PRO A 67 -2.60 -23.01 4.40
C PRO A 67 -2.52 -22.02 5.58
N ALA A 68 -2.09 -20.77 5.34
CA ALA A 68 -1.96 -19.71 6.32
C ALA A 68 -2.34 -18.35 5.68
N PRO A 69 -3.64 -18.11 5.41
CA PRO A 69 -4.08 -16.90 4.70
C PRO A 69 -3.73 -15.62 5.47
N ARG A 70 -3.88 -15.63 6.80
CA ARG A 70 -3.52 -14.50 7.67
C ARG A 70 -2.06 -14.11 7.55
N GLU A 71 -1.15 -15.08 7.69
CA GLU A 71 0.30 -14.82 7.64
C GLU A 71 0.71 -14.24 6.28
N LEU A 72 0.10 -14.73 5.19
CA LEU A 72 0.36 -14.23 3.84
C LEU A 72 -0.18 -12.80 3.63
N LEU A 73 -1.38 -12.50 4.14
CA LEU A 73 -1.94 -11.15 4.10
C LEU A 73 -1.09 -10.16 4.91
N GLU A 74 -0.70 -10.55 6.14
CA GLU A 74 0.20 -9.77 6.99
C GLU A 74 1.53 -9.49 6.27
N GLN A 75 2.10 -10.48 5.58
CA GLN A 75 3.31 -10.30 4.78
C GLN A 75 3.14 -9.24 3.69
N HIS A 76 2.05 -9.25 2.93
CA HIS A 76 1.81 -8.25 1.88
C HIS A 76 1.58 -6.84 2.45
N ILE A 77 0.93 -6.73 3.61
CA ILE A 77 0.77 -5.47 4.32
C ILE A 77 2.13 -4.95 4.80
N ASP A 78 2.99 -5.82 5.34
CA ASP A 78 4.33 -5.48 5.79
C ASP A 78 5.20 -5.01 4.62
N ASP A 79 5.16 -5.69 3.47
CA ASP A 79 5.88 -5.30 2.26
C ASP A 79 5.54 -3.86 1.82
N LEU A 80 4.25 -3.50 1.80
CA LEU A 80 3.83 -2.12 1.49
C LEU A 80 4.16 -1.15 2.62
N THR A 81 4.13 -1.58 3.87
CA THR A 81 4.50 -0.75 5.02
C THR A 81 5.98 -0.37 4.97
N GLU A 82 6.86 -1.32 4.67
CA GLU A 82 8.28 -1.05 4.46
C GLU A 82 8.51 -0.04 3.34
N LEU A 83 7.82 -0.22 2.21
CA LEU A 83 7.90 0.70 1.08
C LEU A 83 7.41 2.10 1.45
N ALA A 84 6.29 2.21 2.18
CA ALA A 84 5.76 3.48 2.64
C ALA A 84 6.73 4.20 3.59
N LEU A 85 7.40 3.47 4.48
CA LEU A 85 8.43 4.03 5.35
C LEU A 85 9.65 4.51 4.58
N GLU A 86 10.09 3.77 3.55
CA GLU A 86 11.18 4.21 2.68
C GLU A 86 10.82 5.48 1.90
N VAL A 87 9.64 5.50 1.27
CA VAL A 87 9.10 6.67 0.56
C VAL A 87 9.00 7.86 1.50
N SER A 88 8.48 7.66 2.72
CA SER A 88 8.38 8.71 3.74
C SER A 88 9.75 9.33 4.04
N ARG A 89 10.77 8.51 4.33
CA ARG A 89 12.13 9.00 4.61
C ARG A 89 12.71 9.78 3.44
N ILE A 90 12.46 9.35 2.20
CA ILE A 90 12.92 10.04 1.00
C ILE A 90 12.22 11.38 0.85
N LEU A 91 10.90 11.44 1.05
CA LEU A 91 10.13 12.69 1.01
C LEU A 91 10.60 13.68 2.09
N GLU A 92 10.82 13.23 3.32
CA GLU A 92 11.38 14.04 4.41
C GLU A 92 12.76 14.60 4.06
N SER A 93 13.63 13.78 3.45
CA SER A 93 14.97 14.21 3.01
C SER A 93 14.95 15.33 1.97
N LYS A 94 13.80 15.53 1.31
CA LYS A 94 13.56 16.56 0.30
C LYS A 94 12.73 17.74 0.81
N GLY A 95 12.41 17.77 2.10
CA GLY A 95 11.68 18.86 2.73
C GLY A 95 10.15 18.73 2.65
N TYR A 96 9.62 17.61 2.18
CA TYR A 96 8.18 17.32 2.26
C TYR A 96 7.81 16.81 3.66
N ARG A 97 6.53 16.95 4.00
CA ARG A 97 5.97 16.43 5.25
C ARG A 97 5.05 15.24 4.94
N PRO A 98 5.55 14.00 4.97
CA PRO A 98 4.71 12.84 4.75
C PRO A 98 3.76 12.59 5.93
N VAL A 99 2.59 12.04 5.63
CA VAL A 99 1.60 11.58 6.61
C VAL A 99 1.23 10.15 6.25
N LEU A 100 1.59 9.21 7.12
CA LEU A 100 1.31 7.78 6.93
C LEU A 100 -0.10 7.43 7.44
N ARG A 101 -0.90 6.81 6.57
CA ARG A 101 -2.25 6.28 6.83
C ARG A 101 -2.30 4.82 6.38
N LEU A 102 -1.69 3.96 7.19
CA LEU A 102 -1.54 2.54 6.86
C LEU A 102 -2.26 1.63 7.87
N ARG A 103 -2.23 2.03 9.15
CA ARG A 103 -2.64 1.16 10.25
C ARG A 103 -4.13 0.87 10.26
N GLU A 104 -4.95 1.87 10.01
CA GLU A 104 -6.42 1.72 10.02
C GLU A 104 -6.83 0.76 8.91
N GLU A 105 -6.34 1.02 7.70
CA GLU A 105 -6.61 0.21 6.53
C GLU A 105 -6.05 -1.22 6.63
N ALA A 106 -4.88 -1.39 7.27
CA ALA A 106 -4.34 -2.72 7.53
C ALA A 106 -5.19 -3.52 8.52
N MET A 107 -5.70 -2.87 9.59
CA MET A 107 -6.60 -3.53 10.54
C MET A 107 -7.92 -3.90 9.87
N ASP A 108 -8.51 -3.01 9.07
CA ASP A 108 -9.74 -3.29 8.33
C ASP A 108 -9.60 -4.53 7.44
N LEU A 109 -8.45 -4.70 6.78
CA LEU A 109 -8.15 -5.89 5.95
C LEU A 109 -8.06 -7.18 6.77
N LEU A 110 -7.40 -7.12 7.93
CA LEU A 110 -7.25 -8.28 8.81
C LEU A 110 -8.59 -8.68 9.44
N GLU A 111 -9.37 -7.70 9.91
CA GLU A 111 -10.73 -7.91 10.42
C GLU A 111 -11.62 -8.54 9.35
N ARG A 112 -11.50 -8.08 8.10
CA ARG A 112 -12.26 -8.64 6.97
C ARG A 112 -11.92 -10.10 6.69
N LEU A 113 -10.65 -10.47 6.79
CA LEU A 113 -10.24 -11.87 6.67
C LEU A 113 -10.79 -12.71 7.82
N GLU A 114 -10.73 -12.20 9.06
CA GLU A 114 -11.29 -12.88 10.24
C GLU A 114 -12.82 -13.11 10.09
N GLU A 115 -13.57 -12.13 9.59
CA GLU A 115 -15.00 -12.28 9.30
C GLU A 115 -15.31 -13.42 8.29
N LEU A 116 -14.44 -13.60 7.30
CA LEU A 116 -14.57 -14.64 6.28
C LEU A 116 -14.23 -16.03 6.84
N GLU A 117 -13.26 -16.13 7.75
CA GLU A 117 -12.91 -17.39 8.43
C GLU A 117 -14.03 -17.88 9.37
N GLU A 118 -14.84 -16.97 9.92
CA GLU A 118 -15.97 -17.28 10.81
C GLU A 118 -17.28 -17.58 10.09
N SER A 119 -17.36 -17.37 8.77
CA SER A 119 -18.57 -17.50 7.93
C SER A 119 -18.76 -18.90 7.35
#